data_AF-A0A9P1GFR0-F1
#
_entry.id   AF-A0A9P1GFR0-F1
#
_cell.length_a   1.000
_cell.length_b   1.000
_cell.length_c   1.000
_cell.angle_alpha   90.00
_cell.angle_beta   90.00
_cell.angle_gamma   90.00
#
_symmetry.space_group_name_H-M   'P 1'
#
loop_
_entity.id
_entity.type
_entity.pdbx_description
1 polymer ?
#
loop_
_entity_poly.entity_id
_entity_poly.type
_entity_poly.pdbx_seq_one_letter_code
_entity_poly.pdbx_strand_id
1 'polypeptide(L)'
;MCLSVFIVIGVGSDMLFVYTDFYKQSLLFSREPVDRLKFTYMQAASSTAATTFTTAMSFFANLASVLRPLREFGFFMGVCVTLAWLIVFLAYPSTLVIGERLHTCCRRCILAETSTSSTSSSRKSVAQQAKRKSMVMLADALDPSKKGVGAAQAGGCLGDLMPKAIERFKYPLVLLFLGITGLQAYLAVSNMEQATGIPQTFPD
;
A
#
# COMPACT_ATOMS: atom_id res chain seq x y z
N MET A 1 -2.34 17.84 15.10
CA MET A 1 -2.04 18.04 13.66
C MET A 1 -0.92 17.14 13.14
N CYS A 2 0.13 16.83 13.91
CA CYS A 2 1.17 15.90 13.42
C CYS A 2 0.63 14.48 13.15
N LEU A 3 -0.23 13.95 14.04
CA LEU A 3 -0.79 12.59 13.91
C LEU A 3 -1.60 12.37 12.62
N SER A 4 -2.37 13.37 12.19
CA SER A 4 -3.17 13.26 10.96
C SER A 4 -2.30 13.14 9.72
N VAL A 5 -1.16 13.84 9.68
CA VAL A 5 -0.21 13.75 8.56
C VAL A 5 0.42 12.36 8.50
N PHE A 6 0.86 11.82 9.64
CA PHE A 6 1.42 10.46 9.70
C PHE A 6 0.42 9.40 9.25
N ILE A 7 -0.84 9.51 9.68
CA ILE A 7 -1.89 8.55 9.30
C ILE A 7 -2.21 8.66 7.80
N VAL A 8 -2.33 9.86 7.26
CA VAL A 8 -2.60 10.05 5.82
C VAL A 8 -1.46 9.49 4.97
N ILE A 9 -0.20 9.69 5.36
CA ILE A 9 0.95 9.13 4.64
C ILE A 9 0.97 7.60 4.75
N GLY A 10 0.76 7.05 5.95
CA GLY A 10 0.75 5.61 6.17
C GLY A 10 -0.35 4.91 5.38
N VAL A 11 -1.59 5.37 5.52
CA VAL A 11 -2.75 4.82 4.78
C VAL A 11 -2.58 5.05 3.28
N GLY A 12 -2.17 6.24 2.84
CA GLY A 12 -1.98 6.52 1.41
C GLY A 12 -0.91 5.64 0.76
N SER A 13 0.20 5.39 1.46
CA SER A 13 1.26 4.49 1.01
C SER A 13 0.79 3.04 0.92
N ASP A 14 0.01 2.56 1.89
CA ASP A 14 -0.58 1.23 1.89
C ASP A 14 -1.49 1.03 0.67
N MET A 15 -2.40 1.98 0.43
CA MET A 15 -3.29 1.95 -0.74
C MET A 15 -2.49 1.92 -2.05
N LEU A 16 -1.48 2.79 -2.20
CA LEU A 16 -0.63 2.81 -3.41
C LEU A 16 0.08 1.49 -3.67
N PHE A 17 0.53 0.81 -2.61
CA PHE A 17 1.19 -0.49 -2.73
C PHE A 17 0.20 -1.55 -3.24
N VAL A 18 -1.01 -1.59 -2.70
CA VAL A 18 -2.09 -2.47 -3.15
C VAL A 18 -2.42 -2.24 -4.62
N TYR A 19 -2.60 -0.99 -5.06
CA TYR A 19 -2.85 -0.69 -6.49
C TYR A 19 -1.70 -1.17 -7.38
N THR A 20 -0.46 -0.97 -6.94
CA THR A 20 0.73 -1.39 -7.69
C THR A 20 0.83 -2.91 -7.80
N ASP A 21 0.47 -3.63 -6.74
CA ASP A 21 0.46 -5.10 -6.73
C ASP A 21 -0.58 -5.66 -7.71
N PHE A 22 -1.82 -5.18 -7.66
CA PHE A 22 -2.87 -5.57 -8.61
C PHE A 22 -2.53 -5.21 -10.06
N TYR A 23 -1.79 -4.13 -10.30
CA TYR A 23 -1.32 -3.76 -11.64
C TYR A 23 -0.17 -4.64 -12.14
N LYS A 24 0.69 -5.13 -11.25
CA LYS A 24 1.67 -6.16 -11.59
C LYS A 24 0.98 -7.48 -11.87
N GLN A 25 -0.04 -7.83 -11.09
CA GLN A 25 -0.83 -9.04 -11.31
C GLN A 25 -1.59 -8.99 -12.65
N SER A 26 -2.07 -7.82 -13.08
CA SER A 26 -2.76 -7.68 -14.36
C SER A 26 -1.87 -7.96 -15.58
N LEU A 27 -0.54 -7.89 -15.46
CA LEU A 27 0.41 -8.29 -16.52
C LEU A 27 0.28 -9.76 -16.91
N LEU A 28 -0.17 -10.61 -15.98
CA LEU A 28 -0.36 -12.04 -16.23
C LEU A 28 -1.59 -12.30 -17.11
N PHE A 29 -2.57 -11.39 -17.10
CA PHE A 29 -3.87 -11.59 -17.77
C PHE A 29 -3.96 -10.88 -19.12
N SER A 30 -3.50 -9.64 -19.24
CA SER A 30 -3.58 -8.87 -20.49
C SER A 30 -2.36 -7.98 -20.68
N ARG A 31 -1.99 -7.71 -21.93
CA ARG A 31 -0.88 -6.79 -22.29
C ARG A 31 -1.36 -5.39 -22.61
N GLU A 32 -2.66 -5.21 -22.89
CA GLU A 32 -3.21 -3.91 -23.22
C GLU A 32 -3.30 -3.03 -21.97
N PRO A 33 -2.74 -1.80 -21.98
CA PRO A 33 -2.71 -0.94 -20.79
C PRO A 33 -4.11 -0.55 -20.29
N VAL A 34 -5.07 -0.39 -21.21
CA VAL A 34 -6.45 0.00 -20.88
C VAL A 34 -7.18 -1.12 -20.13
N ASP A 35 -7.12 -2.34 -20.64
CA ASP A 35 -7.72 -3.51 -19.98
C ASP A 35 -7.08 -3.81 -18.63
N ARG A 36 -5.76 -3.66 -18.54
CA ARG A 36 -5.02 -3.81 -17.29
C ARG A 36 -5.45 -2.81 -16.24
N LEU A 37 -5.61 -1.54 -16.62
CA LEU A 37 -6.08 -0.50 -15.72
C LEU A 37 -7.49 -0.81 -15.24
N LYS A 38 -8.40 -1.22 -16.15
CA LYS A 38 -9.78 -1.58 -15.80
C LYS A 38 -9.82 -2.73 -14.79
N PHE A 39 -9.05 -3.79 -15.01
CA PHE A 39 -8.94 -4.93 -14.08
C PHE A 39 -8.41 -4.49 -12.71
N THR A 40 -7.29 -3.75 -12.70
CA THR A 40 -6.69 -3.23 -11.46
C THR A 40 -7.67 -2.36 -10.71
N TYR A 41 -8.42 -1.49 -11.39
CA TYR A 41 -9.37 -0.59 -10.74
C TYR A 41 -10.54 -1.35 -10.12
N MET A 42 -11.14 -2.30 -10.86
CA MET A 42 -12.26 -3.08 -10.33
C MET A 42 -11.86 -3.84 -9.06
N GLN A 43 -10.68 -4.46 -9.05
CA GLN A 43 -10.24 -5.26 -7.91
C GLN A 43 -9.65 -4.41 -6.77
N ALA A 44 -8.70 -3.51 -7.09
CA ALA A 44 -8.03 -2.69 -6.10
C ALA A 44 -8.96 -1.65 -5.49
N ALA A 45 -9.82 -1.01 -6.28
CA ALA A 45 -10.76 -0.03 -5.73
C ALA A 45 -11.79 -0.69 -4.81
N SER A 46 -12.30 -1.87 -5.16
CA SER A 46 -13.24 -2.60 -4.28
C SER A 46 -12.59 -2.97 -2.95
N SER A 47 -11.35 -3.45 -2.97
CA SER A 47 -10.62 -3.83 -1.75
C SER A 47 -10.30 -2.60 -0.88
N THR A 48 -9.70 -1.57 -1.50
CA THR A 48 -9.28 -0.35 -0.79
C THR A 48 -10.45 0.50 -0.30
N ALA A 49 -11.60 0.48 -1.00
CA ALA A 49 -12.80 1.18 -0.56
C ALA A 49 -13.37 0.58 0.73
N ALA A 50 -13.45 -0.75 0.83
CA ALA A 50 -13.93 -1.43 2.04
C ALA A 50 -13.04 -1.13 3.26
N THR A 51 -11.72 -1.15 3.08
CA THR A 51 -10.75 -0.79 4.12
C THR A 51 -10.91 0.67 4.52
N THR A 52 -10.91 1.60 3.57
CA THR A 52 -11.05 3.05 3.83
C THR A 52 -12.36 3.36 4.55
N PHE A 53 -13.46 2.73 4.13
CA PHE A 53 -14.77 2.90 4.75
C PHE A 53 -14.77 2.43 6.20
N THR A 54 -14.18 1.27 6.47
CA THR A 54 -14.04 0.74 7.83
C THR A 54 -13.18 1.66 8.70
N THR A 55 -12.06 2.17 8.18
CA THR A 55 -11.21 3.14 8.88
C THR A 55 -11.94 4.45 9.16
N ALA A 56 -12.65 5.00 8.17
CA ALA A 56 -13.44 6.21 8.34
C ALA A 56 -14.56 6.01 9.37
N MET A 57 -15.26 4.86 9.35
CA MET A 57 -16.26 4.50 10.36
C MET A 57 -15.66 4.41 11.76
N SER A 58 -14.47 3.82 11.92
CA SER A 58 -13.77 3.75 13.20
C SER A 58 -13.45 5.15 13.75
N PHE A 59 -13.01 6.07 12.89
CA PHE A 59 -12.81 7.46 13.28
C PHE A 59 -14.13 8.16 13.57
N PHE A 60 -15.18 7.90 12.79
CA PHE A 60 -16.50 8.49 13.00
C PHE A 60 -17.19 7.99 14.27
N ALA A 61 -16.90 6.78 14.76
CA ALA A 61 -17.39 6.31 16.05
C ALA A 61 -16.96 7.23 17.21
N ASN A 62 -15.84 7.95 17.08
CA ASN A 62 -15.43 8.95 18.07
C ASN A 62 -16.38 10.17 18.14
N LEU A 63 -17.27 10.38 17.15
CA LEU A 63 -18.29 11.42 17.23
C LEU A 63 -19.34 11.16 18.33
N ALA A 64 -19.54 9.90 18.73
CA ALA A 64 -20.46 9.52 19.80
C ALA A 64 -19.91 9.84 21.20
N SER A 65 -18.63 10.23 21.33
CA SER A 65 -18.02 10.55 22.61
C SER A 65 -18.50 11.88 23.18
N VAL A 66 -18.67 11.94 24.51
CA VAL A 66 -19.09 13.15 25.25
C VAL A 66 -18.02 14.25 25.22
N LEU A 67 -16.75 13.85 25.06
CA LEU A 67 -15.59 14.73 25.02
C LEU A 67 -15.52 15.49 23.67
N ARG A 68 -15.74 16.81 23.69
CA ARG A 68 -15.68 17.67 22.49
C ARG A 68 -14.37 17.54 21.69
N PRO A 69 -13.17 17.47 22.31
CA PRO A 69 -11.92 17.35 21.54
C PRO A 69 -11.82 16.06 20.72
N LEU A 70 -12.40 14.96 21.19
CA LEU A 70 -12.39 13.67 20.48
C LEU A 70 -13.32 13.68 19.26
N ARG A 71 -14.45 14.38 19.34
CA ARG A 71 -15.40 14.50 18.23
C ARG A 71 -14.81 15.24 17.04
N GLU A 72 -14.21 16.40 17.31
CA GLU A 72 -13.58 17.23 16.27
C GLU A 72 -12.37 16.53 15.65
N PHE A 73 -11.57 15.85 16.47
CA PHE A 73 -10.46 15.03 16.02
C PHE A 73 -10.93 13.88 15.12
N GLY A 74 -11.92 13.08 15.57
CA GLY A 74 -12.44 11.95 14.82
C GLY A 74 -13.07 12.34 13.49
N PHE A 75 -13.80 13.45 13.45
CA PHE A 75 -14.39 13.98 12.22
C PHE A 75 -13.30 14.38 11.21
N PHE A 76 -12.33 15.20 11.64
CA PHE A 76 -11.23 15.64 10.78
C PHE A 76 -10.42 14.45 10.23
N MET A 77 -10.11 13.48 11.11
CA MET A 77 -9.39 12.26 10.75
C MET A 77 -10.15 11.41 9.73
N GLY A 78 -11.45 11.18 9.95
CA GLY A 78 -12.29 10.42 9.02
C GLY A 78 -12.32 11.05 7.63
N VAL A 79 -12.52 12.38 7.56
CA VAL A 79 -12.53 13.12 6.29
C VAL A 79 -11.15 13.05 5.61
N CYS A 80 -10.05 13.23 6.35
CA CYS A 80 -8.70 13.13 5.80
C CYS A 80 -8.43 11.75 5.16
N VAL A 81 -8.85 10.66 5.82
CA VAL A 81 -8.66 9.29 5.29
C VAL A 81 -9.48 9.09 4.02
N THR A 82 -10.75 9.52 3.99
CA THR A 82 -11.58 9.42 2.78
C THR A 82 -11.01 10.23 1.63
N LEU A 83 -10.54 11.46 1.89
CA LEU A 83 -9.91 12.30 0.87
C LEU A 83 -8.59 11.70 0.37
N ALA A 84 -7.77 11.13 1.25
CA ALA A 84 -6.53 10.47 0.87
C ALA A 84 -6.80 9.31 -0.10
N TRP A 85 -7.84 8.51 0.16
CA TRP A 85 -8.25 7.45 -0.76
C TRP A 85 -8.71 7.99 -2.12
N LEU A 86 -9.53 9.04 -2.14
CA LEU A 86 -9.94 9.69 -3.39
C LEU A 86 -8.76 10.23 -4.20
N ILE A 87 -7.78 10.83 -3.52
CA ILE A 87 -6.56 11.31 -4.16
C ILE A 87 -5.79 10.15 -4.79
N VAL A 88 -5.59 9.04 -4.07
CA VAL A 88 -4.90 7.86 -4.62
C VAL A 88 -5.66 7.26 -5.80
N PHE A 89 -6.97 7.10 -5.67
CA PHE A 89 -7.88 6.60 -6.71
C PHE A 89 -7.78 7.42 -8.00
N LEU A 90 -7.72 8.75 -7.91
CA LEU A 90 -7.59 9.67 -9.05
C LEU A 90 -6.13 9.82 -9.54
N ALA A 91 -5.16 9.80 -8.64
CA ALA A 91 -3.75 9.97 -8.96
C ALA A 91 -3.18 8.75 -9.67
N TYR A 92 -3.71 7.55 -9.40
CA TYR A 92 -3.24 6.31 -10.02
C TYR A 92 -3.34 6.31 -11.56
N PRO A 93 -4.51 6.55 -12.19
CA PRO A 93 -4.60 6.63 -13.65
C PRO A 93 -3.77 7.79 -14.22
N SER A 94 -3.72 8.92 -13.52
CA SER A 94 -2.88 10.07 -13.91
C SER A 94 -1.40 9.67 -13.99
N THR A 95 -0.90 8.95 -12.99
CA THR A 95 0.49 8.47 -12.93
C THR A 95 0.80 7.51 -14.08
N LEU A 96 -0.14 6.64 -14.46
CA LEU A 96 0.02 5.72 -15.59
C LEU A 96 0.07 6.45 -16.94
N VAL A 97 -0.87 7.37 -17.17
CA VAL A 97 -0.91 8.17 -18.41
C VAL A 97 0.39 8.98 -18.54
N ILE A 98 0.82 9.62 -17.46
CA ILE A 98 2.08 10.38 -17.42
C ILE A 98 3.27 9.44 -17.67
N GLY A 99 3.28 8.25 -17.07
CA GLY A 99 4.29 7.23 -17.28
C GLY A 99 4.44 6.82 -18.75
N GLU A 100 3.34 6.56 -19.45
CA GLU A 100 3.36 6.22 -20.88
C GLU A 100 3.84 7.39 -21.76
N ARG A 101 3.41 8.61 -21.45
CA ARG A 101 3.86 9.82 -22.17
C ARG A 101 5.35 10.07 -21.97
N LEU A 102 5.85 9.96 -20.74
CA LEU A 102 7.27 10.07 -20.43
C LEU A 102 8.08 8.95 -21.09
N HIS A 103 7.61 7.70 -21.05
CA HIS A 103 8.29 6.59 -21.69
C HIS A 103 8.40 6.80 -23.21
N THR A 104 7.33 7.26 -23.85
CA THR A 104 7.32 7.58 -25.29
C THR A 104 8.22 8.76 -25.62
N CYS A 105 8.19 9.82 -24.81
CA CYS A 105 9.04 11.01 -24.98
C CYS A 105 10.53 10.66 -24.82
N CYS A 106 10.87 9.97 -23.74
CA CYS A 106 12.24 9.57 -23.43
C CYS A 106 12.78 8.57 -24.47
N ARG A 107 11.96 7.60 -24.91
CA ARG A 107 12.30 6.66 -26.01
C ARG A 107 12.53 7.39 -27.33
N ARG A 108 11.71 8.39 -27.67
CA ARG A 108 11.92 9.23 -28.87
C ARG A 108 13.23 10.01 -28.79
N CYS A 109 13.53 10.63 -27.65
CA CYS A 109 14.78 11.38 -27.47
C CYS A 109 16.01 10.47 -27.57
N ILE A 110 15.96 9.26 -27.00
CA ILE A 110 17.06 8.28 -27.06
C ILE A 110 17.25 7.71 -28.48
N LEU A 111 16.16 7.41 -29.20
CA LEU A 111 16.22 6.89 -30.57
C LEU A 111 16.63 7.95 -31.59
N ALA A 112 16.19 9.20 -31.44
CA ALA A 112 16.56 10.31 -32.33
C ALA A 112 18.08 10.58 -32.33
N GLU A 113 18.76 10.39 -31.21
CA GLU A 113 20.22 10.57 -31.10
C GLU A 113 21.01 9.45 -31.81
N THR A 114 20.36 8.34 -32.20
CA THR A 114 20.99 7.21 -32.89
C THR A 114 21.11 7.44 -34.41
N SER A 115 20.34 8.36 -34.98
CA SER A 115 20.34 8.64 -36.44
C SER A 115 21.34 9.73 -36.86
N THR A 116 21.92 10.48 -35.92
CA THR A 116 22.84 11.60 -36.19
C THR A 116 24.27 11.38 -35.68
N SER A 117 24.66 10.15 -35.37
CA SER A 117 26.01 9.81 -34.87
C SER A 117 26.84 9.08 -35.93
N SER A 118 26.95 9.67 -37.13
CA SER A 118 27.91 9.26 -38.15
C SER A 118 28.86 10.39 -38.55
N THR A 119 29.18 11.36 -37.68
CA THR A 119 30.40 12.17 -37.84
C THR A 119 30.83 12.92 -36.56
N SER A 120 32.10 12.72 -36.16
CA SER A 120 32.97 13.58 -35.30
C SER A 120 32.77 13.70 -33.77
N SER A 121 33.56 12.88 -33.04
CA SER A 121 34.54 13.23 -32.00
C SER A 121 34.29 14.39 -31.00
N SER A 122 34.12 14.08 -29.69
CA SER A 122 34.96 14.66 -28.60
C SER A 122 34.59 14.18 -27.17
N ARG A 123 35.44 13.31 -26.59
CA ARG A 123 35.93 13.20 -25.19
C ARG A 123 35.02 13.37 -23.94
N LYS A 124 33.71 13.58 -24.01
CA LYS A 124 32.82 13.56 -22.81
C LYS A 124 32.12 12.21 -22.56
N SER A 125 32.48 11.16 -23.30
CA SER A 125 31.63 9.98 -23.48
C SER A 125 31.66 8.93 -22.37
N VAL A 126 32.70 8.80 -21.54
CA VAL A 126 32.80 7.63 -20.63
C VAL A 126 31.83 7.74 -19.44
N ALA A 127 31.71 8.91 -18.81
CA ALA A 127 30.77 9.12 -17.68
C ALA A 127 29.29 9.14 -18.13
N GLN A 128 29.02 9.68 -19.32
CA GLN A 128 27.66 9.74 -19.87
C GLN A 128 27.22 8.36 -20.40
N GLN A 129 28.13 7.55 -20.93
CA GLN A 129 27.86 6.17 -21.36
C GLN A 129 27.67 5.21 -20.18
N ALA A 130 28.31 5.45 -19.03
CA ALA A 130 28.03 4.72 -17.78
C ALA A 130 26.63 5.04 -17.21
N LYS A 131 26.23 6.33 -17.21
CA LYS A 131 24.87 6.75 -16.80
C LYS A 131 23.80 6.25 -17.81
N ARG A 132 24.12 6.22 -19.11
CA ARG A 132 23.28 5.70 -20.20
C ARG A 132 23.14 4.17 -20.13
N LYS A 133 24.20 3.43 -19.78
CA LYS A 133 24.11 1.98 -19.47
C LYS A 133 23.27 1.70 -18.24
N SER A 134 23.45 2.47 -17.16
CA SER A 134 22.66 2.31 -15.94
C SER A 134 21.19 2.63 -16.18
N MET A 135 20.85 3.65 -16.97
CA MET A 135 19.47 4.02 -17.28
C MET A 135 18.82 3.10 -18.32
N VAL A 136 19.58 2.57 -19.28
CA VAL A 136 19.09 1.53 -20.21
C VAL A 136 18.94 0.18 -19.50
N MET A 137 19.83 -0.17 -18.56
CA MET A 137 19.62 -1.31 -17.67
C MET A 137 18.46 -1.08 -16.72
N LEU A 138 18.24 0.16 -16.25
CA LEU A 138 17.08 0.50 -15.43
C LEU A 138 15.80 0.36 -16.26
N ALA A 139 15.80 0.82 -17.52
CA ALA A 139 14.69 0.69 -18.46
C ALA A 139 14.45 -0.77 -18.88
N ASP A 140 15.49 -1.58 -19.10
CA ASP A 140 15.38 -3.03 -19.38
C ASP A 140 15.02 -3.84 -18.12
N ALA A 141 15.38 -3.36 -16.92
CA ALA A 141 14.97 -3.93 -15.63
C ALA A 141 13.58 -3.48 -15.17
N LEU A 142 13.09 -2.35 -15.69
CA LEU A 142 11.74 -1.82 -15.58
C LEU A 142 10.81 -2.32 -16.69
N ASP A 143 11.35 -2.99 -17.72
CA ASP A 143 10.56 -3.64 -18.75
C ASP A 143 9.72 -4.76 -18.13
N PRO A 144 8.38 -4.59 -18.08
CA PRO A 144 7.50 -5.56 -17.47
C PRO A 144 7.34 -6.84 -18.33
N SER A 145 7.90 -6.86 -19.55
CA SER A 145 7.87 -8.04 -20.44
C SER A 145 8.91 -9.09 -20.08
N LYS A 146 10.02 -8.74 -19.39
CA LYS A 146 11.00 -9.73 -18.90
C LYS A 146 10.75 -10.19 -17.47
N LYS A 147 10.13 -9.36 -16.64
CA LYS A 147 9.66 -9.77 -15.31
C LYS A 147 8.21 -10.20 -15.41
N GLY A 148 8.01 -11.40 -15.95
CA GLY A 148 6.88 -12.21 -15.49
C GLY A 148 7.04 -12.40 -13.98
N VAL A 149 6.37 -11.55 -13.19
CA VAL A 149 6.30 -11.67 -11.73
C VAL A 149 5.38 -12.84 -11.35
N GLY A 150 5.50 -13.96 -12.05
CA GLY A 150 5.11 -15.29 -11.61
C GLY A 150 6.31 -16.11 -11.14
N ALA A 151 7.55 -15.69 -11.42
CA ALA A 151 8.75 -16.48 -11.12
C ALA A 151 9.58 -15.98 -9.92
N ALA A 152 9.23 -14.85 -9.29
CA ALA A 152 9.95 -14.34 -8.10
C ALA A 152 9.20 -14.54 -6.77
N GLN A 153 7.95 -15.04 -6.80
CA GLN A 153 7.18 -15.35 -5.58
C GLN A 153 6.59 -16.78 -5.58
N ALA A 154 7.10 -17.66 -6.44
CA ALA A 154 6.76 -19.09 -6.48
C ALA A 154 7.98 -19.98 -6.78
N GLY A 155 9.21 -19.46 -6.61
CA GLY A 155 10.45 -20.12 -7.08
C GLY A 155 11.52 -20.34 -6.02
N GLY A 156 11.15 -20.41 -4.74
CA GLY A 156 12.09 -20.76 -3.67
C GLY A 156 11.33 -21.37 -2.51
N CYS A 157 11.91 -22.41 -1.91
CA CYS A 157 11.44 -23.25 -0.80
C CYS A 157 10.47 -22.59 0.21
N LEU A 158 10.58 -21.28 0.44
CA LEU A 158 9.69 -20.46 1.26
C LEU A 158 8.22 -20.46 0.80
N GLY A 159 7.94 -20.46 -0.51
CA GLY A 159 6.57 -20.42 -1.06
C GLY A 159 5.78 -21.72 -0.87
N ASP A 160 6.44 -22.88 -0.89
CA ASP A 160 5.86 -24.19 -0.57
C ASP A 160 5.90 -24.53 0.93
N LEU A 161 6.88 -23.96 1.66
CA LEU A 161 6.99 -24.11 3.11
C LEU A 161 5.95 -23.28 3.84
N MET A 162 5.60 -22.08 3.36
CA MET A 162 4.63 -21.20 4.00
C MET A 162 3.22 -21.81 4.12
N PRO A 163 2.61 -22.43 3.08
CA PRO A 163 1.28 -23.06 3.21
C PRO A 163 1.32 -24.29 4.12
N LYS A 164 2.38 -25.11 4.06
CA LYS A 164 2.58 -26.25 4.99
C LYS A 164 2.80 -25.82 6.44
N ALA A 165 3.56 -24.74 6.66
CA ALA A 165 3.78 -24.16 7.98
C ALA A 165 2.50 -23.52 8.51
N ILE A 166 1.76 -22.78 7.67
CA ILE A 166 0.48 -22.16 8.02
C ILE A 166 -0.55 -23.22 8.41
N GLU A 167 -0.73 -24.32 7.67
CA GLU A 167 -1.68 -25.36 8.07
C GLU A 167 -1.31 -26.01 9.42
N ARG A 168 -0.02 -26.26 9.65
CA ARG A 168 0.46 -26.87 10.90
C ARG A 168 0.39 -25.92 12.10
N PHE A 169 0.62 -24.62 11.87
CA PHE A 169 0.57 -23.59 12.90
C PHE A 169 -0.80 -22.94 13.07
N LYS A 170 -1.76 -23.16 12.16
CA LYS A 170 -3.09 -22.51 12.20
C LYS A 170 -3.78 -22.75 13.55
N TYR A 171 -3.85 -23.99 13.99
CA TYR A 171 -4.54 -24.36 15.23
C TYR A 171 -3.85 -23.85 16.51
N PRO A 172 -2.53 -24.04 16.73
CA PRO A 172 -1.87 -23.50 17.91
C PRO A 172 -1.84 -21.96 17.91
N LEU A 173 -1.70 -21.32 16.74
CA LEU A 173 -1.75 -19.86 16.62
C LEU A 173 -3.15 -19.31 16.92
N VAL A 174 -4.21 -19.96 16.41
CA VAL A 174 -5.60 -19.58 16.71
C VAL A 174 -5.91 -19.78 18.20
N LEU A 175 -5.53 -20.92 18.80
CA LEU A 175 -5.70 -21.16 20.23
C LEU A 175 -4.95 -20.15 21.09
N LEU A 176 -3.75 -19.75 20.66
CA LEU A 176 -2.96 -18.73 21.34
C LEU A 176 -3.60 -17.34 21.23
N PHE A 177 -4.09 -16.93 20.05
CA PHE A 177 -4.83 -15.68 19.89
C PHE A 177 -6.15 -15.67 20.70
N LEU A 178 -6.88 -16.78 20.72
CA LEU A 178 -8.10 -16.94 21.53
C LEU A 178 -7.79 -16.88 23.02
N GLY A 179 -6.73 -17.57 23.46
CA GLY A 179 -6.27 -17.59 24.84
C GLY A 179 -5.81 -16.22 25.32
N ILE A 180 -5.00 -15.51 24.51
CA ILE A 180 -4.55 -14.14 24.83
C ILE A 180 -5.76 -13.20 24.89
N THR A 181 -6.66 -13.25 23.92
CA THR A 181 -7.85 -12.38 23.91
C THR A 181 -8.76 -12.66 25.10
N GLY A 182 -8.99 -13.94 25.42
CA GLY A 182 -9.76 -14.36 26.58
C GLY A 182 -9.12 -13.93 27.90
N LEU A 183 -7.80 -14.06 28.03
CA LEU A 183 -7.06 -13.62 29.21
C LEU A 183 -7.11 -12.10 29.38
N GLN A 184 -6.93 -11.33 28.30
CA GLN A 184 -7.05 -9.87 28.35
C GLN A 184 -8.47 -9.43 28.74
N ALA A 185 -9.49 -10.08 28.19
CA ALA A 185 -10.88 -9.84 28.57
C ALA A 185 -11.15 -10.20 30.03
N TYR A 186 -10.64 -11.35 30.50
CA TYR A 186 -10.77 -11.79 31.89
C TYR A 186 -10.10 -10.81 32.86
N LEU A 187 -8.86 -10.40 32.57
CA LEU A 187 -8.14 -9.42 33.38
C LEU A 187 -8.85 -8.05 33.40
N ALA A 188 -9.46 -7.64 32.29
CA ALA A 188 -10.25 -6.41 32.24
C ALA A 188 -11.52 -6.51 33.11
N VAL A 189 -12.23 -7.64 33.09
CA VAL A 189 -13.42 -7.87 33.94
C VAL A 189 -13.03 -7.93 35.41
N SER A 190 -11.96 -8.64 35.77
CA SER A 190 -11.51 -8.73 37.17
C SER A 190 -11.05 -7.38 37.72
N ASN A 191 -10.42 -6.55 36.89
CA ASN A 191 -10.06 -5.17 37.27
C ASN A 191 -11.28 -4.29 37.51
N MET A 192 -12.36 -4.47 36.74
CA MET A 192 -13.62 -3.73 36.93
C MET A 192 -14.33 -4.16 38.23
N GLU A 193 -14.34 -5.46 38.56
CA GLU A 193 -14.89 -5.95 39.84
C GLU A 193 -14.13 -5.39 41.04
N GLN A 194 -12.80 -5.27 40.96
CA GLN A 194 -11.98 -4.64 42.00
C GLN A 194 -12.26 -3.14 42.15
N ALA A 195 -12.54 -2.42 41.06
CA ALA A 195 -12.86 -1.00 41.08
C ALA A 195 -14.23 -0.70 41.71
N THR A 196 -15.16 -1.66 41.71
CA THR A 196 -16.44 -1.56 42.43
C THR A 196 -16.36 -1.93 43.92
N GLY A 197 -15.22 -2.44 44.39
CA GLY A 197 -14.93 -2.65 45.81
C GLY A 197 -14.63 -1.33 46.53
N ILE A 198 -15.68 -0.69 47.06
CA ILE A 198 -15.68 0.60 47.78
C ILE A 198 -14.59 0.66 48.89
N PRO A 199 -13.62 1.59 48.83
CA PRO A 199 -12.97 2.09 50.05
C PRO A 199 -13.87 3.16 50.70
N GLN A 200 -14.49 2.79 51.83
CA GLN A 200 -15.17 3.69 52.77
C GLN A 200 -14.21 4.81 53.18
N THR A 201 -14.40 6.04 52.70
CA THR A 201 -13.51 7.18 53.01
C THR A 201 -14.23 8.45 53.47
N PHE A 202 -15.53 8.38 53.77
CA PHE A 202 -16.23 9.48 54.43
C PHE A 202 -16.59 9.06 55.86
N PRO A 203 -15.91 9.58 56.89
CA PRO A 203 -16.41 9.52 58.26
C PRO A 203 -17.64 10.42 58.40
N ASP A 204 -18.64 9.92 59.13
CA ASP A 204 -19.89 10.62 59.50
C ASP A 204 -19.66 11.98 60.18
#